data_AF-A0A6J4NBD6-F1
#
_entry.id   AF-A0A6J4NBD6-F1
#
_cell.length_a   1.000
_cell.length_b   1.000
_cell.length_c   1.000
_cell.angle_alpha   90.00
_cell.angle_beta   90.00
_cell.angle_gamma   90.00
#
_symmetry.space_group_name_H-M   'P 1'
#
loop_
_entity.id
_entity.type
_entity.pdbx_description
1 polymer ?
#
loop_
_entity_poly.entity_id
_entity_poly.type
_entity_poly.pdbx_seq_one_letter_code
_entity_poly.pdbx_strand_id
1 'polypeptide(L)'
;MPKLALHRLLGLALLTLVPVSAHAQQAAQAAPLRGDVNGDGRVTAADAQAVRDHVAGRPAAPGIQLLPNGDANGDGRITGVDAAMIQAFAAGRDVSRFGVGQPIKGSTGTGEGKKGENMLALYTCTVDVESGAQRCETPRPEMGASADILMGKPFITYTTTGGAHSRGNPADEDTTSFNVAVTNNIGQPIGTVDGTTLAATGIRVFFHDGPRVTVVRSGVLADATIRLDGIDGNADFAGPEGEFARTNKPFYRYSNLLATGATSPAKGWKFIYSSNTRSFTYSVMLSAPVQYEFGLVTLSPTSLVLGEGEASAALTSTVRDVTFATVGDGITWSSSDPAVATVDASGAVTGVAQGTATITATSVVKAQRKGSIPVTVDKAPTLDSTTPADNATQ
;
A
#
# COMPACT_ATOMS: atom_id res chain seq x y z
N MET A 1 42.05 67.08 -50.01
CA MET A 1 40.99 66.87 -51.03
C MET A 1 41.15 65.44 -51.55
N PRO A 2 40.10 64.62 -51.75
CA PRO A 2 38.69 64.96 -51.98
C PRO A 2 37.69 64.49 -50.90
N LYS A 3 36.45 64.94 -51.09
CA LYS A 3 35.20 64.77 -50.33
C LYS A 3 34.42 63.52 -50.78
N LEU A 4 33.56 62.99 -49.90
CA LEU A 4 32.10 62.71 -50.06
C LEU A 4 31.68 61.67 -48.98
N ALA A 5 30.93 62.06 -47.94
CA ALA A 5 29.46 62.10 -47.87
C ALA A 5 28.79 60.72 -47.83
N LEU A 6 28.27 60.34 -46.66
CA LEU A 6 27.24 59.29 -46.53
C LEU A 6 26.17 59.75 -45.53
N HIS A 7 24.95 59.92 -46.04
CA HIS A 7 23.72 60.03 -45.28
C HIS A 7 23.41 58.71 -44.56
N ARG A 8 22.77 58.75 -43.38
CA ARG A 8 21.47 58.07 -43.13
C ARG A 8 20.93 58.26 -41.69
N LEU A 9 19.73 58.82 -41.66
CA LEU A 9 18.54 58.56 -40.82
C LEU A 9 18.63 58.54 -39.27
N LEU A 10 17.93 59.55 -38.72
CA LEU A 10 17.21 59.53 -37.44
C LEU A 10 16.32 58.29 -37.30
N GLY A 11 16.39 57.63 -36.15
CA GLY A 11 15.42 56.63 -35.67
C GLY A 11 15.24 56.79 -34.15
N LEU A 12 14.15 57.44 -33.77
CA LEU A 12 13.72 57.71 -32.40
C LEU A 12 13.16 56.42 -31.78
N ALA A 13 13.78 55.89 -30.72
CA ALA A 13 13.24 54.74 -29.98
C ALA A 13 12.61 55.21 -28.66
N LEU A 14 11.28 55.06 -28.59
CA LEU A 14 10.43 55.39 -27.46
C LEU A 14 10.64 54.34 -26.34
N LEU A 15 11.16 54.77 -25.19
CA LEU A 15 11.39 53.91 -24.03
C LEU A 15 10.08 53.83 -23.20
N THR A 16 9.32 52.75 -23.32
CA THR A 16 8.16 52.50 -22.46
C THR A 16 8.60 51.85 -21.15
N LEU A 17 8.41 52.57 -20.03
CA LEU A 17 8.49 52.04 -18.67
C LEU A 17 7.35 51.03 -18.43
N VAL A 18 7.70 49.78 -18.10
CA VAL A 18 6.77 48.79 -17.56
C VAL A 18 6.86 48.84 -16.02
N PRO A 19 5.75 48.90 -15.28
CA PRO A 19 5.79 48.94 -13.82
C PRO A 19 6.23 47.58 -13.26
N VAL A 20 7.18 47.60 -12.34
CA VAL A 20 7.57 46.43 -11.54
C VAL A 20 6.46 46.18 -10.52
N SER A 21 5.56 45.26 -10.82
CA SER A 21 4.61 44.73 -9.84
C SER A 21 5.39 43.99 -8.75
N ALA A 22 5.21 44.45 -7.51
CA ALA A 22 5.70 43.83 -6.30
C ALA A 22 5.18 42.39 -6.18
N HIS A 23 5.95 41.42 -6.69
CA HIS A 23 5.88 40.04 -6.26
C HIS A 23 6.93 39.88 -5.18
N ALA A 24 6.46 39.83 -3.93
CA ALA A 24 7.25 39.36 -2.82
C ALA A 24 7.96 38.06 -3.24
N GLN A 25 9.28 38.03 -3.14
CA GLN A 25 10.07 36.81 -3.21
C GLN A 25 9.62 35.89 -2.06
N GLN A 26 8.63 35.05 -2.33
CA GLN A 26 8.45 33.83 -1.56
C GLN A 26 9.61 32.92 -1.93
N ALA A 27 10.55 32.77 -1.00
CA ALA A 27 11.56 31.74 -1.06
C ALA A 27 10.87 30.39 -1.33
N ALA A 28 11.32 29.68 -2.35
CA ALA A 28 10.86 28.32 -2.61
C ALA A 28 11.12 27.49 -1.34
N GLN A 29 10.06 27.11 -0.64
CA GLN A 29 10.17 26.20 0.52
C GLN A 29 10.79 24.90 0.03
N ALA A 30 11.89 24.49 0.67
CA ALA A 30 12.51 23.20 0.39
C ALA A 30 11.46 22.09 0.61
N ALA A 31 11.49 21.05 -0.24
CA ALA A 31 10.56 19.95 -0.12
C ALA A 31 10.64 19.35 1.30
N PRO A 32 9.50 19.08 1.96
CA PRO A 32 9.49 18.57 3.33
C PRO A 32 10.28 17.27 3.42
N LEU A 33 11.11 17.11 4.45
CA LEU A 33 11.94 15.92 4.65
C LEU A 33 11.28 14.94 5.60
N ARG A 34 11.41 13.65 5.30
CA ARG A 34 11.03 12.60 6.25
C ARG A 34 11.98 12.67 7.46
N GLY A 35 11.42 12.76 8.65
CA GLY A 35 12.10 12.94 9.93
C GLY A 35 12.21 14.39 10.40
N ASP A 36 11.84 15.38 9.58
CA ASP A 36 11.87 16.81 9.91
C ASP A 36 10.46 17.26 10.29
N VAL A 37 10.10 17.10 11.57
CA VAL A 37 8.73 17.36 12.03
C VAL A 37 8.50 18.83 12.35
N ASN A 38 9.55 19.62 12.54
CA ASN A 38 9.42 21.05 12.82
C ASN A 38 9.50 21.91 11.55
N GLY A 39 9.82 21.31 10.40
CA GLY A 39 9.86 21.97 9.09
C GLY A 39 11.05 22.92 8.92
N ASP A 40 12.12 22.74 9.70
CA ASP A 40 13.31 23.61 9.65
C ASP A 40 14.33 23.22 8.56
N GLY A 41 14.03 22.15 7.81
CA GLY A 41 14.85 21.61 6.74
C GLY A 41 15.96 20.69 7.22
N ARG A 42 16.00 20.30 8.51
CA ARG A 42 17.01 19.42 9.09
C ARG A 42 16.35 18.35 9.96
N VAL A 43 16.85 17.12 9.85
CA VAL A 43 16.43 16.00 10.71
C VAL A 43 17.37 15.94 11.92
N THR A 44 16.87 16.26 13.11
CA THR A 44 17.67 16.44 14.32
C THR A 44 17.13 15.64 15.53
N ALA A 45 17.86 15.68 16.65
CA ALA A 45 17.38 15.11 17.90
C ALA A 45 16.15 15.85 18.46
N ALA A 46 15.90 17.09 18.05
CA ALA A 46 14.70 17.84 18.43
C ALA A 46 13.45 17.24 17.77
N ASP A 47 13.57 16.80 16.51
CA ASP A 47 12.49 16.12 15.80
C ASP A 47 12.16 14.77 16.44
N ALA A 48 13.19 14.01 16.80
CA ALA A 48 13.03 12.77 17.54
C ALA A 48 12.33 12.99 18.89
N GLN A 49 12.62 14.11 19.56
CA GLN A 49 12.00 14.46 20.84
C GLN A 49 10.53 14.84 20.65
N ALA A 50 10.20 15.62 19.63
CA ALA A 50 8.82 15.97 19.30
C ALA A 50 7.96 14.72 18.99
N VAL A 51 8.54 13.74 18.29
CA VAL A 51 7.89 12.44 18.06
C VAL A 51 7.74 11.66 19.38
N ARG A 52 8.75 11.63 20.26
CA ARG A 52 8.64 10.98 21.59
C ARG A 52 7.56 11.62 22.46
N ASP A 53 7.47 12.94 22.47
CA ASP A 53 6.48 13.67 23.24
C ASP A 53 5.05 13.35 22.75
N HIS A 54 4.85 13.28 21.42
CA HIS A 54 3.58 12.82 20.84
C HIS A 54 3.22 11.39 21.27
N VAL A 55 4.18 10.46 21.18
CA VAL A 55 4.00 9.06 21.58
C VAL A 55 3.70 8.94 23.08
N ALA A 56 4.22 9.84 23.90
CA ALA A 56 3.92 9.95 25.33
C ALA A 56 2.57 10.64 25.64
N GLY A 57 1.78 10.97 24.62
CA GLY A 57 0.47 11.60 24.76
C GLY A 57 0.52 13.10 25.06
N ARG A 58 1.68 13.74 24.88
CA ARG A 58 1.81 15.19 25.05
C ARG A 58 1.33 15.90 23.77
N PRO A 59 0.63 17.04 23.89
CA PRO A 59 0.25 17.86 22.73
C PRO A 59 1.50 18.30 21.95
N ALA A 60 1.43 18.23 20.62
CA ALA A 60 2.49 18.72 19.76
C ALA A 60 2.58 20.26 19.84
N ALA A 61 3.80 20.80 19.84
CA ALA A 61 4.01 22.24 19.80
C ALA A 61 3.47 22.84 18.47
N PRO A 62 3.06 24.12 18.45
CA PRO A 62 2.62 24.77 17.23
C PRO A 62 3.67 24.68 16.12
N GLY A 63 3.25 24.32 14.90
CA GLY A 63 4.15 24.17 13.76
C GLY A 63 4.77 22.77 13.62
N ILE A 64 4.55 21.85 14.56
CA ILE A 64 4.98 20.46 14.41
C ILE A 64 4.04 19.71 13.46
N GLN A 65 4.60 19.15 12.39
CA GLN A 65 3.93 18.30 11.42
C GLN A 65 4.34 16.83 11.61
N LEU A 66 3.56 16.10 12.40
CA LEU A 66 3.85 14.69 12.70
C LEU A 66 3.60 13.75 11.52
N LEU A 67 2.53 13.93 10.76
CA LEU A 67 2.35 13.23 9.48
C LEU A 67 2.39 14.24 8.33
N PRO A 68 3.13 13.96 7.23
CA PRO A 68 3.90 12.75 6.95
C PRO A 68 5.32 12.72 7.54
N ASN A 69 5.80 13.82 8.15
CA ASN A 69 7.24 13.99 8.39
C ASN A 69 7.77 13.13 9.55
N GLY A 70 7.01 12.93 10.60
CA GLY A 70 7.42 12.17 11.79
C GLY A 70 7.31 10.66 11.64
N ASP A 71 6.73 10.18 10.55
CA ASP A 71 6.72 8.76 10.16
C ASP A 71 8.08 8.48 9.53
N ALA A 72 9.05 8.11 10.34
CA ALA A 72 10.43 8.03 9.91
C ALA A 72 10.67 6.77 9.05
N ASN A 73 9.89 5.72 9.27
CA ASN A 73 10.07 4.44 8.61
C ASN A 73 9.11 4.21 7.41
N GLY A 74 8.14 5.11 7.20
CA GLY A 74 7.18 5.01 6.11
C GLY A 74 6.01 4.07 6.39
N ASP A 75 5.78 3.68 7.66
CA ASP A 75 4.73 2.73 8.05
C ASP A 75 3.36 3.41 8.29
N GLY A 76 3.32 4.74 8.24
CA GLY A 76 2.11 5.56 8.41
C GLY A 76 1.69 5.75 9.87
N ARG A 77 2.48 5.31 10.84
CA ARG A 77 2.28 5.57 12.28
C ARG A 77 3.40 6.42 12.82
N ILE A 78 3.11 7.06 13.95
CA ILE A 78 4.07 7.84 14.71
C ILE A 78 4.28 7.13 16.04
N THR A 79 5.40 6.42 16.14
CA THR A 79 5.73 5.55 17.26
C THR A 79 7.10 5.88 17.86
N GLY A 80 7.44 5.20 18.97
CA GLY A 80 8.79 5.28 19.53
C GLY A 80 9.88 4.77 18.56
N VAL A 81 9.51 3.94 17.58
CA VAL A 81 10.42 3.44 16.54
C VAL A 81 10.82 4.60 15.62
N ASP A 82 9.88 5.45 15.24
CA ASP A 82 10.15 6.62 14.39
C ASP A 82 11.06 7.61 15.09
N ALA A 83 10.76 7.87 16.36
CA ALA A 83 11.61 8.66 17.23
C ALA A 83 13.04 8.08 17.33
N ALA A 84 13.18 6.76 17.42
CA ALA A 84 14.48 6.11 17.47
C ALA A 84 15.23 6.17 16.13
N MET A 85 14.51 6.12 14.99
CA MET A 85 15.11 6.23 13.66
C MET A 85 15.57 7.65 13.34
N ILE A 86 14.76 8.66 13.68
CA ILE A 86 15.14 10.07 13.58
C ILE A 86 16.34 10.35 14.47
N GLN A 87 16.35 9.82 15.70
CA GLN A 87 17.50 9.94 16.61
C GLN A 87 18.76 9.26 16.05
N ALA A 88 18.61 8.09 15.42
CA ALA A 88 19.72 7.36 14.81
C ALA A 88 20.29 8.11 13.59
N PHE A 89 19.42 8.68 12.74
CA PHE A 89 19.82 9.55 11.63
C PHE A 89 20.57 10.79 12.11
N ALA A 90 20.00 11.49 13.11
CA ALA A 90 20.61 12.69 13.69
C ALA A 90 21.97 12.40 14.35
N ALA A 91 22.19 11.17 14.82
CA ALA A 91 23.45 10.68 15.36
C ALA A 91 24.43 10.15 14.29
N GLY A 92 24.11 10.27 13.00
CA GLY A 92 24.94 9.82 11.89
C GLY A 92 25.01 8.29 11.71
N ARG A 93 24.07 7.53 12.27
CA ARG A 93 23.99 6.07 12.06
C ARG A 93 23.34 5.76 10.71
N ASP A 94 23.76 4.68 10.08
CA ASP A 94 23.18 4.26 8.80
C ASP A 94 21.73 3.78 8.99
N VAL A 95 20.80 4.59 8.46
CA VAL A 95 19.37 4.31 8.38
C VAL A 95 18.84 4.50 6.96
N SER A 96 19.74 4.47 5.97
CA SER A 96 19.44 4.73 4.54
C SER A 96 18.29 3.88 3.99
N ARG A 97 18.03 2.72 4.60
CA ARG A 97 16.90 1.82 4.28
C ARG A 97 15.50 2.36 4.62
N PHE A 98 15.37 3.43 5.41
CA PHE A 98 14.09 3.90 5.95
C PHE A 98 13.61 5.25 5.39
N GLY A 99 14.31 5.84 4.42
CA GLY A 99 13.86 7.09 3.79
C GLY A 99 13.94 8.34 4.67
N VAL A 100 14.36 8.23 5.94
CA VAL A 100 14.68 9.37 6.82
C VAL A 100 15.72 10.28 6.15
N GLY A 101 15.49 11.58 6.16
CA GLY A 101 16.30 12.60 5.50
C GLY A 101 16.03 12.76 4.00
N GLN A 102 15.08 12.03 3.42
CA GLN A 102 14.71 12.15 2.00
C GLN A 102 13.50 13.08 1.82
N PRO A 103 13.39 13.79 0.67
CA PRO A 103 12.20 14.55 0.33
C PRO A 103 10.95 13.67 0.28
N ILE A 104 9.88 14.15 0.90
CA ILE A 104 8.56 13.52 0.86
C ILE A 104 7.96 13.83 -0.51
N LYS A 105 7.86 12.82 -1.38
CA LYS A 105 7.27 12.98 -2.71
C LYS A 105 5.78 13.29 -2.58
N GLY A 106 5.39 14.51 -2.94
CA GLY A 106 4.00 14.90 -3.14
C GLY A 106 3.36 14.10 -4.27
N SER A 107 2.14 13.62 -4.01
CA SER A 107 1.18 13.04 -4.95
C SER A 107 0.73 14.08 -6.00
N THR A 108 1.63 14.53 -6.87
CA THR A 108 1.29 15.37 -8.02
C THR A 108 2.25 15.11 -9.17
N GLY A 109 1.70 14.61 -10.29
CA GLY A 109 2.31 14.72 -11.62
C GLY A 109 3.02 13.48 -12.15
N THR A 110 2.28 12.70 -12.96
CA THR A 110 2.72 12.08 -14.21
C THR A 110 4.17 11.56 -14.24
N GLY A 111 4.42 10.48 -13.51
CA GLY A 111 5.53 9.57 -13.78
C GLY A 111 4.95 8.25 -14.25
N GLU A 112 5.36 7.79 -15.43
CA GLU A 112 5.05 6.49 -15.99
C GLU A 112 5.25 5.37 -14.96
N GLY A 113 4.34 4.40 -14.99
CA GLY A 113 3.96 3.60 -13.83
C GLY A 113 5.09 2.77 -13.20
N LYS A 114 5.18 2.85 -11.87
CA LYS A 114 5.53 1.68 -11.06
C LYS A 114 4.23 1.05 -10.56
N LYS A 115 3.76 0.07 -11.32
CA LYS A 115 2.50 -0.69 -11.19
C LYS A 115 2.55 -1.60 -9.94
N GLY A 116 1.65 -1.36 -8.98
CA GLY A 116 1.08 -2.32 -8.01
C GLY A 116 2.03 -2.92 -6.95
N GLU A 117 2.02 -2.38 -5.74
CA GLU A 117 2.69 -3.00 -4.59
C GLU A 117 1.81 -4.14 -4.03
N ASN A 118 1.84 -5.28 -4.72
CA ASN A 118 1.08 -6.49 -4.36
C ASN A 118 1.22 -6.88 -2.88
N MET A 119 0.21 -7.53 -2.30
CA MET A 119 0.31 -8.11 -0.95
C MET A 119 1.40 -9.19 -0.94
N LEU A 120 2.33 -9.11 0.03
CA LEU A 120 3.48 -10.02 0.14
C LEU A 120 3.44 -10.85 1.44
N ALA A 121 3.69 -12.15 1.34
CA ALA A 121 3.88 -13.04 2.50
C ALA A 121 5.11 -13.92 2.29
N LEU A 122 6.04 -13.91 3.25
CA LEU A 122 7.28 -14.71 3.23
C LEU A 122 7.14 -15.93 4.13
N TYR A 123 7.24 -17.13 3.56
CA TYR A 123 7.25 -18.40 4.29
C TYR A 123 8.66 -18.98 4.27
N THR A 124 9.13 -19.43 5.43
CA THR A 124 10.34 -20.26 5.53
C THR A 124 9.93 -21.69 5.80
N CYS A 125 10.38 -22.61 4.94
CA CYS A 125 10.04 -24.02 4.99
C CYS A 125 11.27 -24.86 5.28
N THR A 126 11.06 -25.91 6.08
CA THR A 126 12.04 -26.96 6.36
C THR A 126 11.48 -28.29 5.88
N VAL A 127 12.31 -29.05 5.17
CA VAL A 127 11.99 -30.39 4.70
C VAL A 127 12.98 -31.37 5.33
N ASP A 128 12.46 -32.40 5.97
CA ASP A 128 13.20 -33.57 6.41
C ASP A 128 12.97 -34.68 5.38
N VAL A 129 14.02 -35.07 4.66
CA VAL A 129 13.88 -35.98 3.52
C VAL A 129 13.74 -37.45 3.91
N GLU A 130 14.06 -37.80 5.16
CA GLU A 130 13.99 -39.17 5.67
C GLU A 130 12.57 -39.52 6.11
N SER A 131 11.93 -38.61 6.83
CA SER A 131 10.52 -38.73 7.21
C SER A 131 9.56 -38.27 6.10
N GLY A 132 10.07 -37.54 5.10
CA GLY A 132 9.24 -36.83 4.12
C GLY A 132 8.43 -35.68 4.73
N ALA A 133 8.72 -35.32 5.99
CA ALA A 133 7.99 -34.28 6.70
C ALA A 133 8.40 -32.90 6.20
N GLN A 134 7.40 -32.05 5.97
CA GLN A 134 7.59 -30.66 5.59
C GLN A 134 6.85 -29.75 6.55
N ARG A 135 7.51 -28.67 6.96
CA ARG A 135 6.94 -27.66 7.85
C ARG A 135 7.32 -26.29 7.34
N CYS A 136 6.32 -25.42 7.19
CA CYS A 136 6.54 -24.01 6.92
C CYS A 136 6.13 -23.20 8.14
N GLU A 137 6.99 -22.28 8.55
CA GLU A 137 6.68 -21.36 9.63
C GLU A 137 5.57 -20.40 9.22
N THR A 138 4.79 -19.92 10.19
CA THR A 138 3.84 -18.83 9.97
C THR A 138 4.60 -17.65 9.36
N PRO A 139 4.12 -17.11 8.23
CA PRO A 139 4.85 -16.10 7.50
C PRO A 139 5.09 -14.87 8.37
N ARG A 140 6.32 -14.37 8.35
CA ARG A 140 6.64 -13.06 8.94
C ARG A 140 6.32 -12.00 7.89
N PRO A 141 5.63 -10.89 8.23
CA PRO A 141 5.55 -9.76 7.31
C PRO A 141 6.98 -9.31 6.99
N GLU A 142 7.37 -9.26 5.71
CA GLU A 142 8.60 -8.55 5.34
C GLU A 142 8.39 -7.05 5.61
N MET A 143 9.38 -6.40 6.22
CA MET A 143 9.39 -4.94 6.35
C MET A 143 9.30 -4.31 4.96
N GLY A 144 8.17 -3.67 4.66
CA GLY A 144 7.88 -3.08 3.35
C GLY A 144 6.72 -3.73 2.59
N ALA A 145 6.22 -4.90 3.01
CA ALA A 145 4.83 -5.26 2.74
C ALA A 145 3.95 -4.39 3.65
N SER A 146 2.83 -3.85 3.16
CA SER A 146 1.86 -3.05 3.94
C SER A 146 1.80 -3.51 5.40
N ALA A 147 2.54 -2.83 6.30
CA ALA A 147 2.92 -3.34 7.62
C ALA A 147 1.79 -3.20 8.67
N ASP A 148 0.55 -3.29 8.21
CA ASP A 148 -0.65 -3.44 9.03
C ASP A 148 -1.21 -4.85 8.83
N ILE A 149 -0.60 -5.84 9.46
CA ILE A 149 -1.08 -7.21 9.37
C ILE A 149 -1.01 -7.84 10.77
N LEU A 150 -2.16 -7.81 11.45
CA LEU A 150 -2.38 -8.16 12.86
C LEU A 150 -1.80 -9.51 13.30
N MET A 151 -1.42 -9.55 14.56
CA MET A 151 -0.93 -10.70 15.33
C MET A 151 -1.64 -12.03 15.00
N GLY A 152 -0.88 -12.99 14.45
CA GLY A 152 -1.03 -14.41 14.82
C GLY A 152 -1.85 -15.33 13.91
N LYS A 153 -2.35 -14.90 12.74
CA LYS A 153 -2.96 -15.84 11.76
C LYS A 153 -2.46 -15.58 10.33
N PRO A 154 -2.15 -16.62 9.53
CA PRO A 154 -1.75 -16.45 8.14
C PRO A 154 -2.94 -15.99 7.29
N PHE A 155 -2.84 -14.79 6.73
CA PHE A 155 -3.86 -14.15 5.88
C PHE A 155 -3.97 -14.79 4.49
N ILE A 156 -2.87 -15.39 4.07
CA ILE A 156 -2.84 -16.40 3.02
C ILE A 156 -2.21 -17.64 3.65
N THR A 157 -2.71 -18.84 3.35
CA THR A 157 -2.05 -20.08 3.77
C THR A 157 -1.32 -20.70 2.59
N TYR A 158 -0.03 -20.91 2.77
CA TYR A 158 0.75 -21.82 1.94
C TYR A 158 0.64 -23.22 2.53
N THR A 159 -0.01 -24.13 1.81
CA THR A 159 -0.22 -25.50 2.28
C THR A 159 0.59 -26.46 1.44
N THR A 160 1.34 -27.34 2.11
CA THR A 160 2.06 -28.45 1.47
C THR A 160 1.44 -29.77 1.87
N THR A 161 1.03 -30.58 0.89
CA THR A 161 0.41 -31.89 1.15
C THR A 161 1.07 -32.99 0.33
N GLY A 162 1.19 -34.16 0.95
CA GLY A 162 1.83 -35.34 0.35
C GLY A 162 3.33 -35.15 0.21
N GLY A 163 4.09 -36.17 0.58
CA GLY A 163 5.52 -36.24 0.38
C GLY A 163 5.86 -37.59 -0.22
N ALA A 164 6.48 -37.59 -1.39
CA ALA A 164 7.06 -38.80 -1.96
C ALA A 164 8.57 -38.62 -2.01
N HIS A 165 9.29 -39.54 -1.40
CA HIS A 165 10.73 -39.66 -1.53
C HIS A 165 11.03 -40.85 -2.44
N SER A 166 11.93 -40.65 -3.38
CA SER A 166 12.46 -41.73 -4.21
C SER A 166 13.96 -41.59 -4.30
N ARG A 167 14.66 -42.70 -4.03
CA ARG A 167 16.10 -42.76 -4.26
C ARG A 167 16.37 -42.85 -5.75
N GLY A 168 17.13 -41.91 -6.26
CA GLY A 168 17.31 -41.73 -7.70
C GLY A 168 18.45 -42.57 -8.26
N ASN A 169 18.54 -42.54 -9.59
CA ASN A 169 19.67 -43.00 -10.39
C ASN A 169 20.03 -41.81 -11.31
N PRO A 170 21.26 -41.24 -11.28
CA PRO A 170 22.51 -41.78 -10.73
C PRO A 170 22.51 -41.93 -9.19
N ALA A 171 23.33 -42.86 -8.68
CA ALA A 171 23.33 -43.31 -7.27
C ALA A 171 23.61 -42.20 -6.23
N ASP A 172 24.02 -41.02 -6.68
CA ASP A 172 24.36 -39.88 -5.85
C ASP A 172 23.24 -38.83 -5.76
N GLU A 173 22.13 -38.99 -6.50
CA GLU A 173 21.00 -38.06 -6.49
C GLU A 173 19.70 -38.75 -6.02
N ASP A 174 19.00 -38.09 -5.11
CA ASP A 174 17.70 -38.48 -4.58
C ASP A 174 16.66 -37.40 -4.88
N THR A 175 15.38 -37.79 -4.86
CA THR A 175 14.27 -36.86 -5.14
C THR A 175 13.26 -36.80 -4.01
N THR A 176 12.65 -35.63 -3.85
CA THR A 176 11.45 -35.45 -3.03
C THR A 176 10.45 -34.57 -3.76
N SER A 177 9.16 -34.86 -3.61
CA SER A 177 8.09 -34.06 -4.18
C SER A 177 6.91 -33.88 -3.23
N PHE A 178 6.29 -32.70 -3.29
CA PHE A 178 5.11 -32.36 -2.51
C PHE A 178 4.19 -31.41 -3.28
N ASN A 179 2.90 -31.41 -2.95
CA ASN A 179 1.93 -30.51 -3.57
C ASN A 179 1.80 -29.21 -2.79
N VAL A 180 1.73 -28.08 -3.51
CA VAL A 180 1.63 -26.72 -2.97
C VAL A 180 0.32 -26.09 -3.40
N ALA A 181 -0.45 -25.59 -2.43
CA ALA A 181 -1.66 -24.82 -2.67
C ALA A 181 -1.68 -23.53 -1.85
N VAL A 182 -2.40 -22.53 -2.37
CA VAL A 182 -2.58 -21.22 -1.75
C VAL A 182 -4.03 -21.06 -1.33
N THR A 183 -4.28 -20.74 -0.06
CA THR A 183 -5.62 -20.45 0.47
C THR A 183 -5.76 -18.97 0.79
N ASN A 184 -6.82 -18.33 0.30
CA ASN A 184 -7.16 -16.95 0.64
C ASN A 184 -7.92 -16.91 1.98
N ASN A 185 -7.35 -16.31 3.03
CA ASN A 185 -8.03 -16.12 4.32
C ASN A 185 -8.38 -14.65 4.61
N ILE A 186 -8.25 -13.74 3.64
CA ILE A 186 -8.65 -12.33 3.80
C ILE A 186 -10.08 -12.09 3.33
N GLY A 187 -10.71 -11.04 3.82
CA GLY A 187 -12.11 -10.71 3.50
C GLY A 187 -12.35 -10.14 2.08
N GLN A 188 -11.37 -10.20 1.18
CA GLN A 188 -11.53 -9.81 -0.23
C GLN A 188 -10.89 -10.84 -1.19
N PRO A 189 -11.31 -10.86 -2.46
CA PRO A 189 -10.66 -11.68 -3.47
C PRO A 189 -9.19 -11.30 -3.69
N ILE A 190 -8.37 -12.30 -4.01
CA ILE A 190 -6.96 -12.13 -4.38
C ILE A 190 -6.71 -12.60 -5.83
N GLY A 191 -5.68 -12.06 -6.48
CA GLY A 191 -5.42 -12.29 -7.90
C GLY A 191 -6.15 -11.32 -8.83
N THR A 192 -6.64 -10.20 -8.29
CA THR A 192 -7.44 -9.19 -9.01
C THR A 192 -7.11 -7.78 -8.53
N VAL A 193 -7.29 -6.79 -9.40
CA VAL A 193 -7.17 -5.35 -9.05
C VAL A 193 -8.53 -4.66 -8.95
N ASP A 194 -9.61 -5.30 -9.41
CA ASP A 194 -10.97 -4.75 -9.46
C ASP A 194 -11.99 -5.58 -8.65
N GLY A 195 -11.54 -6.68 -8.04
CA GLY A 195 -12.37 -7.59 -7.24
C GLY A 195 -13.01 -8.72 -8.05
N THR A 196 -12.95 -8.69 -9.38
CA THR A 196 -13.75 -9.58 -10.24
C THR A 196 -12.97 -10.20 -11.40
N THR A 197 -12.06 -9.44 -12.01
CA THR A 197 -11.25 -9.85 -13.17
C THR A 197 -9.90 -10.36 -12.70
N LEU A 198 -9.46 -11.49 -13.27
CA LEU A 198 -8.11 -12.01 -13.04
C LEU A 198 -7.07 -10.99 -13.55
N ALA A 199 -6.20 -10.54 -12.65
CA ALA A 199 -5.09 -9.66 -13.01
C ALA A 199 -4.06 -10.38 -13.88
N ALA A 200 -3.43 -9.64 -14.80
CA ALA A 200 -2.35 -10.14 -15.65
C ALA A 200 -1.13 -10.64 -14.86
N THR A 201 -0.94 -10.19 -13.62
CA THR A 201 0.09 -10.70 -12.71
C THR A 201 -0.36 -11.96 -11.96
N GLY A 202 -1.67 -12.13 -11.73
CA GLY A 202 -2.28 -13.23 -10.97
C GLY A 202 -1.68 -13.41 -9.57
N ILE A 203 -1.89 -14.59 -8.99
CA ILE A 203 -1.25 -14.96 -7.71
C ILE A 203 0.07 -15.65 -8.04
N ARG A 204 1.18 -15.18 -7.46
CA ARG A 204 2.53 -15.67 -7.74
C ARG A 204 3.18 -16.21 -6.48
N VAL A 205 3.88 -17.32 -6.61
CA VAL A 205 4.73 -17.91 -5.57
C VAL A 205 6.13 -18.06 -6.14
N PHE A 206 7.12 -17.48 -5.49
CA PHE A 206 8.50 -17.50 -5.94
C PHE A 206 9.46 -17.74 -4.79
N PHE A 207 10.64 -18.24 -5.09
CA PHE A 207 11.68 -18.37 -4.08
C PHE A 207 12.21 -16.99 -3.70
N HIS A 208 12.13 -16.66 -2.42
CA HIS A 208 12.89 -15.56 -1.85
C HIS A 208 14.36 -16.02 -1.69
N ASP A 209 14.56 -17.13 -0.98
CA ASP A 209 15.79 -17.91 -0.95
C ASP A 209 15.56 -19.29 -1.53
N GLY A 210 16.42 -19.68 -2.49
CA GLY A 210 16.43 -21.03 -3.03
C GLY A 210 16.74 -22.10 -1.98
N PRO A 211 16.51 -23.39 -2.30
CA PRO A 211 16.76 -24.47 -1.36
C PRO A 211 18.24 -24.54 -0.97
N ARG A 212 18.49 -24.76 0.31
CA ARG A 212 19.83 -24.92 0.90
C ARG A 212 19.82 -26.09 1.86
N VAL A 213 20.80 -26.99 1.70
CA VAL A 213 21.00 -28.10 2.64
C VAL A 213 21.37 -27.54 4.00
N THR A 214 20.66 -27.99 5.04
CA THR A 214 20.88 -27.57 6.43
C THR A 214 21.49 -28.69 7.26
N VAL A 215 21.20 -29.94 6.92
CA VAL A 215 21.71 -31.12 7.63
C VAL A 215 22.07 -32.21 6.63
N VAL A 216 23.26 -32.78 6.79
CA VAL A 216 23.73 -33.99 6.07
C VAL A 216 23.80 -35.19 7.01
N ARG A 217 23.81 -36.40 6.44
CA ARG A 217 23.89 -37.66 7.20
C ARG A 217 25.29 -37.89 7.75
N SER A 218 26.32 -37.53 6.99
CA SER A 218 27.73 -37.65 7.38
C SER A 218 28.62 -36.63 6.65
N GLY A 219 29.82 -36.37 7.15
CA GLY A 219 30.80 -35.50 6.48
C GLY A 219 30.48 -34.00 6.57
N VAL A 220 30.85 -33.25 5.54
CA VAL A 220 30.78 -31.78 5.52
C VAL A 220 29.58 -31.31 4.69
N LEU A 221 28.89 -30.27 5.17
CA LEU A 221 27.72 -29.69 4.48
C LEU A 221 28.02 -29.17 3.07
N ALA A 222 29.26 -28.74 2.80
CA ALA A 222 29.66 -28.11 1.54
C ALA A 222 29.57 -29.03 0.32
N ASP A 223 29.63 -30.35 0.54
CA ASP A 223 29.58 -31.36 -0.53
C ASP A 223 28.14 -31.73 -0.90
N ALA A 224 27.15 -31.29 -0.11
CA ALA A 224 25.76 -31.61 -0.36
C ALA A 224 25.10 -30.57 -1.27
N THR A 225 24.41 -31.06 -2.29
CA THR A 225 23.75 -30.23 -3.29
C THR A 225 22.24 -30.37 -3.20
N ILE A 226 21.54 -29.29 -3.54
CA ILE A 226 20.09 -29.31 -3.72
C ILE A 226 19.68 -28.31 -4.79
N ARG A 227 18.73 -28.72 -5.62
CA ARG A 227 18.09 -27.89 -6.62
C ARG A 227 16.63 -28.26 -6.78
N LEU A 228 15.87 -27.29 -7.27
CA LEU A 228 14.53 -27.54 -7.76
C LEU A 228 14.64 -28.19 -9.16
N ASP A 229 13.89 -29.25 -9.38
CA ASP A 229 13.84 -29.98 -10.66
C ASP A 229 12.71 -29.46 -11.57
N GLY A 230 11.63 -28.97 -10.96
CA GLY A 230 10.51 -28.36 -11.67
C GLY A 230 9.23 -28.32 -10.84
N ILE A 231 8.18 -27.72 -11.42
CA ILE A 231 6.83 -27.68 -10.85
C ILE A 231 5.87 -28.28 -11.90
N ASP A 232 5.04 -29.25 -11.49
CA ASP A 232 4.17 -30.04 -12.38
C ASP A 232 4.89 -30.68 -13.57
N GLY A 233 6.17 -31.05 -13.40
CA GLY A 233 7.00 -31.60 -14.48
C GLY A 233 7.46 -30.56 -15.51
N ASN A 234 7.21 -29.26 -15.28
CA ASN A 234 7.74 -28.18 -16.09
C ASN A 234 9.01 -27.58 -15.44
N ALA A 235 10.12 -27.61 -16.18
CA ALA A 235 11.38 -26.98 -15.81
C ALA A 235 11.45 -25.50 -16.22
N ASP A 236 10.60 -25.08 -17.16
CA ASP A 236 10.50 -23.71 -17.64
C ASP A 236 9.58 -22.91 -16.73
N PHE A 237 10.17 -22.18 -15.79
CA PHE A 237 9.52 -21.13 -15.01
C PHE A 237 9.26 -19.90 -15.90
N ALA A 238 8.46 -20.06 -16.96
CA ALA A 238 8.21 -19.04 -17.97
C ALA A 238 6.86 -18.36 -17.76
N GLY A 239 6.89 -17.06 -17.49
CA GLY A 239 5.79 -16.12 -17.74
C GLY A 239 6.31 -14.98 -18.64
N PRO A 240 5.52 -14.46 -19.60
CA PRO A 240 5.96 -13.51 -20.64
C PRO A 240 6.17 -12.06 -20.17
N GLU A 241 6.16 -11.79 -18.87
CA GLU A 241 6.41 -10.46 -18.29
C GLU A 241 7.58 -10.57 -17.30
N GLY A 242 8.77 -10.78 -17.86
CA GLY A 242 10.01 -10.57 -17.11
C GLY A 242 10.05 -9.16 -16.53
N GLU A 243 10.69 -9.02 -15.35
CA GLU A 243 10.82 -7.84 -14.48
C GLU A 243 9.76 -7.72 -13.35
N PHE A 244 10.04 -7.63 -12.04
CA PHE A 244 11.19 -7.72 -11.12
C PHE A 244 10.58 -7.76 -9.68
N ALA A 245 11.27 -8.17 -8.61
CA ALA A 245 11.84 -7.22 -7.63
C ALA A 245 12.85 -7.91 -6.67
N ARG A 246 14.12 -7.52 -6.82
CA ARG A 246 15.34 -7.79 -6.04
C ARG A 246 16.27 -8.97 -6.38
N THR A 247 15.85 -10.13 -6.90
CA THR A 247 16.80 -11.29 -7.05
C THR A 247 16.76 -12.16 -8.33
N ASN A 248 16.04 -11.78 -9.40
CA ASN A 248 16.09 -12.49 -10.71
C ASN A 248 15.82 -14.02 -10.61
N LYS A 249 14.82 -14.42 -9.80
CA LYS A 249 14.49 -15.82 -9.53
C LYS A 249 13.21 -16.26 -10.26
N PRO A 250 13.13 -17.55 -10.66
CA PRO A 250 11.94 -18.14 -11.25
C PRO A 250 10.72 -18.13 -10.30
N PHE A 251 9.51 -17.99 -10.87
CA PHE A 251 8.25 -18.00 -10.13
C PHE A 251 7.19 -18.90 -10.78
N TYR A 252 6.22 -19.34 -9.98
CA TYR A 252 5.00 -19.99 -10.45
C TYR A 252 3.81 -19.06 -10.30
N ARG A 253 2.97 -18.96 -11.34
CA ARG A 253 1.74 -18.16 -11.34
C ARG A 253 0.49 -19.05 -11.33
N TYR A 254 -0.41 -18.80 -10.42
CA TYR A 254 -1.77 -19.33 -10.45
C TYR A 254 -2.65 -18.44 -11.34
N SER A 255 -3.28 -19.06 -12.33
CA SER A 255 -4.16 -18.41 -13.30
C SER A 255 -5.61 -18.28 -12.83
N ASN A 256 -5.84 -18.33 -11.52
CA ASN A 256 -7.17 -18.23 -10.92
C ASN A 256 -7.22 -17.06 -9.94
N LEU A 257 -8.35 -16.37 -9.94
CA LEU A 257 -8.76 -15.48 -8.85
C LEU A 257 -9.26 -16.35 -7.70
N LEU A 258 -8.85 -16.05 -6.48
CA LEU A 258 -9.33 -16.77 -5.30
C LEU A 258 -10.24 -15.85 -4.48
N ALA A 259 -11.52 -16.23 -4.40
CA ALA A 259 -12.47 -15.63 -3.47
C ALA A 259 -12.04 -15.88 -2.01
N THR A 260 -12.62 -15.13 -1.08
CA THR A 260 -12.43 -15.34 0.37
C THR A 260 -12.70 -16.80 0.75
N GLY A 261 -11.76 -17.46 1.43
CA GLY A 261 -11.83 -18.86 1.85
C GLY A 261 -11.48 -19.88 0.76
N ALA A 262 -11.29 -19.47 -0.50
CA ALA A 262 -10.98 -20.38 -1.59
C ALA A 262 -9.50 -20.83 -1.54
N THR A 263 -9.26 -22.06 -2.01
CA THR A 263 -7.92 -22.64 -2.15
C THR A 263 -7.61 -22.90 -3.63
N SER A 264 -6.40 -22.57 -4.07
CA SER A 264 -5.95 -22.86 -5.43
C SER A 264 -5.87 -24.36 -5.69
N PRO A 265 -5.91 -24.79 -6.96
CA PRO A 265 -5.43 -26.13 -7.32
C PRO A 265 -4.03 -26.35 -6.79
N ALA A 266 -3.73 -27.57 -6.37
CA ALA A 266 -2.40 -27.91 -5.86
C ALA A 266 -1.40 -28.09 -7.01
N LYS A 267 -0.12 -27.81 -6.73
CA LYS A 267 0.98 -27.87 -7.69
C LYS A 267 2.10 -28.74 -7.17
N GLY A 268 2.54 -29.74 -7.93
CA GLY A 268 3.56 -30.69 -7.53
C GLY A 268 4.97 -30.12 -7.70
N TRP A 269 5.64 -29.81 -6.61
CA TRP A 269 7.01 -29.31 -6.61
C TRP A 269 7.96 -30.48 -6.42
N LYS A 270 9.01 -30.56 -7.24
CA LYS A 270 10.00 -31.64 -7.20
C LYS A 270 11.41 -31.09 -6.99
N PHE A 271 12.13 -31.65 -6.04
CA PHE A 271 13.50 -31.30 -5.71
C PHE A 271 14.42 -32.50 -5.95
N ILE A 272 15.64 -32.20 -6.41
CA ILE A 272 16.74 -33.14 -6.52
C ILE A 272 17.83 -32.71 -5.55
N TYR A 273 18.37 -33.67 -4.81
CA TYR A 273 19.40 -33.42 -3.81
C TYR A 273 20.40 -34.57 -3.75
N SER A 274 21.61 -34.30 -3.25
CA SER A 274 22.62 -35.33 -3.03
C SER A 274 22.16 -36.35 -2.00
N SER A 275 22.38 -37.65 -2.21
CA SER A 275 21.92 -38.75 -1.32
C SER A 275 22.34 -38.61 0.16
N ASN A 276 23.42 -37.87 0.45
CA ASN A 276 23.87 -37.54 1.80
C ASN A 276 23.00 -36.49 2.53
N THR A 277 22.05 -35.85 1.87
CA THR A 277 21.17 -34.82 2.48
C THR A 277 20.20 -35.46 3.46
N ARG A 278 20.03 -34.84 4.63
CA ARG A 278 19.03 -35.20 5.65
C ARG A 278 17.92 -34.15 5.75
N SER A 279 18.27 -32.87 5.66
CA SER A 279 17.30 -31.78 5.67
C SER A 279 17.78 -30.60 4.86
N PHE A 280 16.83 -29.84 4.34
CA PHE A 280 17.07 -28.57 3.68
C PHE A 280 16.00 -27.56 4.05
N THR A 281 16.33 -26.29 3.85
CA THR A 281 15.41 -25.16 4.00
C THR A 281 15.27 -24.40 2.70
N TYR A 282 14.15 -23.71 2.51
CA TYR A 282 13.95 -22.74 1.45
C TYR A 282 12.95 -21.69 1.93
N SER A 283 12.93 -20.52 1.30
CA SER A 283 11.92 -19.50 1.58
C SER A 283 11.19 -19.11 0.30
N VAL A 284 9.87 -18.97 0.42
CA VAL A 284 9.01 -18.54 -0.69
C VAL A 284 8.28 -17.26 -0.32
N MET A 285 8.22 -16.34 -1.26
CA MET A 285 7.38 -15.17 -1.21
C MET A 285 6.14 -15.38 -2.08
N LEU A 286 4.99 -15.05 -1.51
CA LEU A 286 3.72 -15.04 -2.21
C LEU A 286 3.34 -13.59 -2.52
N SER A 287 2.97 -13.32 -3.76
CA SER A 287 2.52 -12.03 -4.24
C SER A 287 1.15 -12.15 -4.89
N ALA A 288 0.17 -11.41 -4.42
CA ALA A 288 -1.16 -11.38 -5.02
C ALA A 288 -1.70 -9.94 -5.11
N PRO A 289 -2.19 -9.51 -6.29
CA PRO A 289 -2.93 -8.27 -6.40
C PRO A 289 -4.28 -8.41 -5.71
N VAL A 290 -4.74 -7.31 -5.12
CA VAL A 290 -6.05 -7.16 -4.47
C VAL A 290 -6.68 -5.84 -4.90
N GLN A 291 -8.00 -5.73 -4.78
CA GLN A 291 -8.73 -4.51 -5.11
C GLN A 291 -8.40 -3.36 -4.14
N TYR A 292 -8.44 -3.66 -2.84
CA TYR A 292 -8.22 -2.68 -1.79
C TYR A 292 -6.87 -2.92 -1.13
N GLU A 293 -5.79 -2.64 -1.86
CA GLU A 293 -4.38 -2.87 -1.45
C GLU A 293 -4.01 -2.18 -0.13
N PHE A 294 -4.56 -0.99 0.09
CA PHE A 294 -4.36 -0.25 1.34
C PHE A 294 -5.49 -0.49 2.35
N GLY A 295 -6.55 -1.22 1.97
CA GLY A 295 -7.82 -1.28 2.66
C GLY A 295 -8.83 -0.23 2.16
N LEU A 296 -9.93 -0.06 2.88
CA LEU A 296 -11.06 0.78 2.47
C LEU A 296 -11.82 1.33 3.68
N VAL A 297 -12.73 2.28 3.44
CA VAL A 297 -13.73 2.69 4.43
C VAL A 297 -15.11 2.24 3.96
N THR A 298 -15.82 1.43 4.76
CA THR A 298 -17.23 1.11 4.49
C THR A 298 -18.12 2.15 5.14
N LEU A 299 -19.13 2.62 4.41
CA LEU A 299 -20.11 3.58 4.87
C LEU A 299 -21.51 2.96 4.91
N SER A 300 -22.31 3.34 5.91
CA SER A 300 -23.74 3.01 6.01
C SER A 300 -24.55 4.23 6.46
N PRO A 301 -25.69 4.54 5.81
CA PRO A 301 -26.21 3.91 4.59
C PRO A 301 -25.29 4.13 3.37
N THR A 302 -25.46 3.33 2.32
CA THR A 302 -24.64 3.38 1.09
C THR A 302 -25.07 4.46 0.10
N SER A 303 -26.18 5.15 0.37
CA SER A 303 -26.71 6.28 -0.39
C SER A 303 -27.65 7.09 0.50
N LEU A 304 -27.81 8.38 0.21
CA LEU A 304 -28.80 9.23 0.87
C LEU A 304 -29.70 9.93 -0.15
N VAL A 305 -30.95 10.13 0.23
CA VAL A 305 -31.89 11.05 -0.42
C VAL A 305 -32.39 12.00 0.67
N LEU A 306 -32.22 13.29 0.46
CA LEU A 306 -32.56 14.35 1.43
C LEU A 306 -33.38 15.44 0.75
N GLY A 307 -34.23 16.14 1.50
CA GLY A 307 -34.77 17.42 1.08
C GLY A 307 -33.77 18.56 1.24
N GLU A 308 -33.97 19.65 0.50
CA GLU A 308 -33.25 20.91 0.73
C GLU A 308 -33.46 21.41 2.18
N GLY A 309 -32.36 21.63 2.90
CA GLY A 309 -32.33 21.97 4.32
C GLY A 309 -32.46 20.78 5.28
N GLU A 310 -32.69 19.56 4.80
CA GLU A 310 -32.76 18.36 5.63
C GLU A 310 -31.35 17.88 6.02
N ALA A 311 -31.20 17.43 7.26
CA ALA A 311 -29.99 16.82 7.78
C ALA A 311 -30.21 15.32 8.04
N SER A 312 -29.25 14.50 7.65
CA SER A 312 -29.20 13.08 7.98
C SER A 312 -28.67 12.86 9.40
N ALA A 313 -28.90 11.67 9.95
CA ALA A 313 -28.04 11.16 11.01
C ALA A 313 -26.59 11.01 10.52
N ALA A 314 -25.63 10.95 11.44
CA ALA A 314 -24.24 10.70 11.10
C ALA A 314 -24.08 9.35 10.39
N LEU A 315 -23.33 9.35 9.29
CA LEU A 315 -22.97 8.13 8.57
C LEU A 315 -22.12 7.23 9.48
N THR A 316 -22.43 5.93 9.48
CA THR A 316 -21.57 4.95 10.15
C THR A 316 -20.39 4.63 9.24
N SER A 317 -19.18 4.90 9.70
CA SER A 317 -17.93 4.56 9.00
C SER A 317 -17.19 3.41 9.69
N THR A 318 -16.64 2.47 8.93
CA THR A 318 -15.71 1.46 9.44
C THR A 318 -14.49 1.40 8.54
N VAL A 319 -13.31 1.66 9.12
CA VAL A 319 -12.05 1.55 8.39
C VAL A 319 -11.57 0.12 8.43
N ARG A 320 -11.16 -0.39 7.27
CA ARG A 320 -10.66 -1.76 7.09
C ARG A 320 -9.28 -1.72 6.47
N ASP A 321 -8.41 -2.64 6.90
CA ASP A 321 -7.12 -2.87 6.25
C ASP A 321 -7.26 -3.74 4.99
N VAL A 322 -6.12 -4.07 4.37
CA VAL A 322 -6.05 -4.95 3.20
C VAL A 322 -6.60 -6.36 3.47
N THR A 323 -6.65 -6.78 4.71
CA THR A 323 -7.17 -8.10 5.10
C THR A 323 -8.67 -8.07 5.39
N PHE A 324 -9.29 -6.88 5.29
CA PHE A 324 -10.65 -6.55 5.69
C PHE A 324 -10.91 -6.56 7.21
N ALA A 325 -9.86 -6.63 8.02
CA ALA A 325 -9.97 -6.46 9.46
C ALA A 325 -10.26 -5.00 9.80
N THR A 326 -11.10 -4.77 10.81
CA THR A 326 -11.41 -3.42 11.30
C THR A 326 -10.18 -2.82 11.97
N VAL A 327 -9.87 -1.58 11.59
CA VAL A 327 -8.80 -0.77 12.20
C VAL A 327 -9.38 0.51 12.80
N GLY A 328 -8.80 0.98 13.90
CA GLY A 328 -9.29 2.13 14.68
C GLY A 328 -8.83 3.49 14.15
N ASP A 329 -8.70 3.65 12.83
CA ASP A 329 -8.26 4.91 12.23
C ASP A 329 -9.35 6.00 12.35
N GLY A 330 -8.94 7.25 12.57
CA GLY A 330 -9.84 8.40 12.42
C GLY A 330 -10.24 8.64 10.96
N ILE A 331 -11.33 9.40 10.75
CA ILE A 331 -11.88 9.74 9.43
C ILE A 331 -11.92 11.26 9.24
N THR A 332 -11.63 11.68 8.01
CA THR A 332 -11.95 13.02 7.48
C THR A 332 -13.01 12.92 6.40
N TRP A 333 -13.92 13.87 6.38
CA TRP A 333 -15.05 13.92 5.46
C TRP A 333 -14.89 15.03 4.41
N SER A 334 -15.43 14.81 3.22
CA SER A 334 -15.48 15.80 2.15
C SER A 334 -16.73 15.60 1.29
N SER A 335 -17.19 16.68 0.66
CA SER A 335 -18.24 16.66 -0.36
C SER A 335 -17.65 17.03 -1.71
N SER A 336 -18.09 16.35 -2.78
CA SER A 336 -17.75 16.73 -4.15
C SER A 336 -18.40 18.05 -4.57
N ASP A 337 -19.53 18.41 -3.94
CA ASP A 337 -20.25 19.66 -4.18
C ASP A 337 -20.93 20.15 -2.89
N PRO A 338 -20.22 20.97 -2.08
CA PRO A 338 -20.77 21.58 -0.88
C PRO A 338 -21.97 22.51 -1.13
N ALA A 339 -22.20 22.99 -2.37
CA ALA A 339 -23.37 23.80 -2.68
C ALA A 339 -24.64 22.95 -2.85
N VAL A 340 -24.50 21.64 -3.07
CA VAL A 340 -25.60 20.67 -3.13
C VAL A 340 -25.76 19.93 -1.80
N ALA A 341 -24.67 19.42 -1.22
CA ALA A 341 -24.71 18.77 0.09
C ALA A 341 -23.41 18.96 0.87
N THR A 342 -23.50 19.28 2.16
CA THR A 342 -22.36 19.39 3.07
C THR A 342 -22.28 18.19 4.01
N VAL A 343 -21.09 17.91 4.52
CA VAL A 343 -20.86 16.90 5.56
C VAL A 343 -20.01 17.51 6.67
N ASP A 344 -20.37 17.27 7.92
CA ASP A 344 -19.62 17.76 9.08
C ASP A 344 -18.52 16.78 9.56
N ALA A 345 -17.79 17.17 10.60
CA ALA A 345 -16.71 16.35 11.16
C ALA A 345 -17.21 15.03 11.81
N SER A 346 -18.49 14.97 12.21
CA SER A 346 -19.11 13.77 12.77
C SER A 346 -19.63 12.81 11.69
N GLY A 347 -19.72 13.27 10.43
CA GLY A 347 -20.26 12.52 9.31
C GLY A 347 -21.75 12.72 9.09
N ALA A 348 -22.38 13.73 9.70
CA ALA A 348 -23.76 14.12 9.39
C ALA A 348 -23.79 14.93 8.09
N VAL A 349 -24.75 14.60 7.20
CA VAL A 349 -24.87 15.20 5.87
C VAL A 349 -26.09 16.12 5.84
N THR A 350 -25.96 17.31 5.25
CA THR A 350 -27.06 18.27 5.09
C THR A 350 -27.27 18.58 3.61
N GLY A 351 -28.51 18.47 3.13
CA GLY A 351 -28.90 18.91 1.79
C GLY A 351 -28.99 20.42 1.72
N VAL A 352 -28.32 21.04 0.75
CA VAL A 352 -28.21 22.49 0.58
C VAL A 352 -29.04 23.01 -0.58
N ALA A 353 -29.00 22.32 -1.73
CA ALA A 353 -29.76 22.68 -2.91
C ALA A 353 -30.04 21.43 -3.75
N GLN A 354 -31.11 21.48 -4.56
CA GLN A 354 -31.47 20.38 -5.46
C GLN A 354 -30.27 19.97 -6.34
N GLY A 355 -29.95 18.68 -6.34
CA GLY A 355 -28.85 18.14 -7.13
C GLY A 355 -28.32 16.83 -6.60
N THR A 356 -27.13 16.44 -7.07
CA THR A 356 -26.42 15.25 -6.59
C THR A 356 -24.99 15.61 -6.17
N ALA A 357 -24.57 15.13 -5.00
CA ALA A 357 -23.19 15.23 -4.53
C ALA A 357 -22.68 13.85 -4.09
N THR A 358 -21.37 13.69 -4.00
CA THR A 358 -20.72 12.51 -3.41
C THR A 358 -20.06 12.89 -2.10
N ILE A 359 -20.37 12.17 -1.03
CA ILE A 359 -19.72 12.32 0.27
C ILE A 359 -18.64 11.25 0.40
N THR A 360 -17.42 11.68 0.73
CA THR A 360 -16.24 10.80 0.85
C THR A 360 -15.66 10.84 2.25
N ALA A 361 -15.52 9.65 2.86
CA ALA A 361 -14.74 9.42 4.08
C ALA A 361 -13.32 8.95 3.71
N THR A 362 -12.30 9.54 4.33
CA THR A 362 -10.89 9.22 4.13
C THR A 362 -10.21 8.94 5.47
N SER A 363 -9.47 7.82 5.59
CA SER A 363 -8.67 7.54 6.79
C SER A 363 -7.59 8.61 6.98
N VAL A 364 -7.43 9.07 8.21
CA VAL A 364 -6.35 10.00 8.61
C VAL A 364 -4.98 9.33 8.65
N VAL A 365 -4.94 8.01 8.75
CA VAL A 365 -3.70 7.22 8.82
C VAL A 365 -3.22 6.84 7.42
N LYS A 366 -4.13 6.41 6.54
CA LYS A 366 -3.82 6.08 5.13
C LYS A 366 -4.84 6.69 4.20
N ALA A 367 -4.47 7.78 3.54
CA ALA A 367 -5.36 8.53 2.65
C ALA A 367 -5.91 7.70 1.47
N GLN A 368 -5.28 6.57 1.13
CA GLN A 368 -5.77 5.63 0.12
C GLN A 368 -6.97 4.81 0.60
N ARG A 369 -7.16 4.64 1.92
CA ARG A 369 -8.37 4.02 2.47
C ARG A 369 -9.51 5.04 2.40
N LYS A 370 -10.41 4.84 1.45
CA LYS A 370 -11.57 5.70 1.23
C LYS A 370 -12.86 4.92 1.11
N GLY A 371 -13.96 5.61 1.38
CA GLY A 371 -15.33 5.16 1.16
C GLY A 371 -16.16 6.34 0.66
N SER A 372 -17.12 6.11 -0.21
CA SER A 372 -17.96 7.19 -0.73
C SER A 372 -19.39 6.74 -0.98
N ILE A 373 -20.32 7.66 -0.80
CA ILE A 373 -21.74 7.42 -1.08
C ILE A 373 -22.32 8.56 -1.94
N PRO A 374 -23.23 8.27 -2.86
CA PRO A 374 -24.01 9.29 -3.54
C PRO A 374 -25.07 9.87 -2.60
N VAL A 375 -25.29 11.16 -2.72
CA VAL A 375 -26.34 11.93 -2.04
C VAL A 375 -27.15 12.66 -3.09
N THR A 376 -28.46 12.41 -3.11
CA THR A 376 -29.41 13.15 -3.93
C THR A 376 -30.19 14.11 -3.04
N VAL A 377 -30.30 15.36 -3.45
CA VAL A 377 -31.08 16.39 -2.75
C VAL A 377 -32.27 16.77 -3.61
N ASP A 378 -33.46 16.57 -3.08
CA ASP A 378 -34.72 16.96 -3.70
C ASP A 378 -35.07 18.40 -3.31
N LYS A 379 -35.74 19.10 -4.24
CA LYS A 379 -36.15 20.48 -4.03
C LYS A 379 -37.15 20.57 -2.87
N ALA A 380 -37.04 21.61 -2.04
CA ALA A 380 -38.03 21.87 -1.02
C ALA A 380 -39.44 22.01 -1.65
N PRO A 381 -40.49 21.45 -1.03
CA PRO A 381 -41.85 21.71 -1.45
C PRO A 381 -42.13 23.22 -1.32
N THR A 382 -42.53 23.86 -2.43
CA THR A 382 -42.99 25.25 -2.39
C THR A 382 -44.31 25.31 -1.63
N LEU A 383 -44.33 25.94 -0.46
CA LEU A 383 -45.58 26.34 0.17
C LEU A 383 -46.22 27.43 -0.70
N ASP A 384 -47.24 27.06 -1.46
CA ASP A 384 -48.03 28.03 -2.21
C ASP A 384 -48.86 28.84 -1.20
N SER A 385 -48.54 30.12 -1.04
CA SER A 385 -49.21 31.02 -0.10
C SER A 385 -50.52 31.59 -0.67
N THR A 386 -51.13 30.97 -1.69
CA THR A 386 -52.38 31.48 -2.29
C THR A 386 -53.67 30.88 -1.75
N THR A 387 -53.70 30.22 -0.59
CA THR A 387 -54.98 30.01 0.10
C THR A 387 -55.41 31.34 0.72
N PRO A 388 -56.47 32.02 0.21
CA PRO A 388 -56.99 33.22 0.86
C PRO A 388 -57.48 32.81 2.26
N ALA A 389 -57.13 33.59 3.28
CA ALA A 389 -57.79 33.50 4.56
C ALA A 389 -59.31 33.66 4.32
N ASP A 390 -60.06 32.58 4.51
CA ASP A 390 -61.52 32.64 4.51
C ASP A 390 -61.93 33.51 5.68
N ASN A 391 -62.25 34.76 5.36
CA ASN A 391 -62.68 35.77 6.28
C ASN A 391 -64.17 35.53 6.58
N ALA A 392 -64.46 34.54 7.42
CA ALA A 392 -65.79 34.37 7.97
C ALA A 392 -65.92 35.21 9.24
N THR A 393 -66.39 36.45 9.04
CA THR A 393 -66.91 37.33 10.08
C THR A 393 -68.37 36.97 10.36
N GLN A 394 -68.74 37.00 11.65
CA GLN A 394 -70.09 36.95 12.28
C GLN A 394 -70.71 35.58 12.54
#